data_AF-A0A3D6CZH1-F1
#
_entry.id   AF-A0A3D6CZH1-F1
#
_cell.length_a   1.000
_cell.length_b   1.000
_cell.length_c   1.000
_cell.angle_alpha   90.00
_cell.angle_beta   90.00
_cell.angle_gamma   90.00
#
_symmetry.space_group_name_H-M   'P 1'
#
loop_
_entity.id
_entity.type
_entity.pdbx_description
1 polymer ?
#
loop_
_entity_poly.entity_id
_entity_poly.type
_entity_poly.pdbx_seq_one_letter_code
_entity_poly.pdbx_strand_id
1 'polypeptide(L)' 'NSNGRRFKHTWFVAYAPHENPRYAVVVLDSEGLSGRSSCAPLAKIVFTSLKDLPNPSHIEPRKKVFTLGDNARSL' A
#
# COMPACT_ATOMS: atom_id res chain seq x y z
N ASN A 1 -9.92 -35.06 8.30
CA ASN A 1 -10.33 -34.19 9.43
C ASN A 1 -10.24 -32.73 9.00
N SER A 2 -11.38 -32.18 8.57
CA SER A 2 -11.51 -30.93 7.83
C SER A 2 -11.91 -29.77 8.75
N ASN A 3 -10.93 -29.10 9.34
CA ASN A 3 -11.17 -27.82 10.03
C ASN A 3 -11.21 -26.69 9.00
N GLY A 4 -12.24 -26.65 8.15
CA GLY A 4 -12.41 -25.73 7.00
C GLY A 4 -12.38 -24.24 7.35
N ARG A 5 -11.22 -23.74 7.79
CA ARG A 5 -11.01 -22.39 8.25
C ARG A 5 -10.90 -21.47 7.03
N ARG A 6 -11.89 -20.60 6.86
CA ARG A 6 -11.90 -19.60 5.80
C ARG A 6 -11.07 -18.40 6.25
N PHE A 7 -9.87 -18.28 5.71
CA PHE A 7 -9.07 -17.06 5.82
C PHE A 7 -9.51 -16.07 4.76
N LYS A 8 -9.45 -14.78 5.09
CA LYS A 8 -9.62 -13.71 4.11
C LYS A 8 -8.26 -13.10 3.85
N HIS A 9 -7.90 -12.96 2.58
CA HIS A 9 -6.85 -12.01 2.22
C HIS A 9 -7.41 -10.62 2.41
N THR A 10 -6.89 -9.89 3.39
CA THR A 10 -7.39 -8.55 3.73
C THR A 10 -6.32 -7.53 3.44
N TRP A 11 -6.75 -6.46 2.80
CA TRP A 11 -5.88 -5.38 2.38
C TRP A 11 -6.41 -4.08 2.99
N PHE A 12 -5.52 -3.17 3.30
CA PHE A 12 -5.84 -1.81 3.67
C PHE A 12 -4.88 -0.86 2.96
N VAL A 13 -5.45 0.15 2.31
CA VAL A 13 -4.72 1.17 1.57
C VAL A 13 -5.07 2.51 2.18
N ALA A 14 -4.05 3.31 2.46
CA ALA A 14 -4.21 4.65 2.99
C ALA A 14 -3.07 5.55 2.52
N TYR A 15 -3.30 6.86 2.65
CA TYR A 15 -2.29 7.88 2.39
C TYR A 15 -2.27 8.92 3.51
N ALA A 16 -1.12 9.57 3.69
CA ALA A 16 -0.96 10.67 4.64
C ALA A 16 0.20 11.60 4.24
N PRO A 17 0.21 12.86 4.71
CA PRO A 17 -0.89 13.59 5.37
C PRO A 17 -2.12 13.79 4.45
N HIS A 18 -3.28 14.20 5.00
CA HIS A 18 -4.52 14.38 4.21
C HIS A 18 -4.42 15.51 3.19
N GLU A 19 -3.98 16.69 3.63
CA GLU A 19 -3.94 17.91 2.81
C GLU A 19 -2.89 17.86 1.70
N ASN A 20 -1.72 17.30 2.00
CA ASN A 20 -0.62 17.17 1.04
C ASN A 20 -0.03 15.75 1.14
N PRO A 21 -0.67 14.74 0.52
CA PRO A 21 -0.24 13.35 0.62
C PRO A 21 1.22 13.16 0.19
N ARG A 22 2.01 12.53 1.06
CA ARG A 22 3.43 12.24 0.82
C ARG A 22 3.72 10.75 0.75
N TYR A 23 2.93 9.97 1.48
CA TYR A 23 3.12 8.54 1.62
C TYR A 23 1.82 7.83 1.25
N ALA A 24 1.94 6.76 0.47
CA ALA A 24 0.92 5.75 0.31
C ALA A 24 1.40 4.46 0.98
N VAL A 25 0.57 3.87 1.83
CA VAL A 25 0.87 2.63 2.55
C VAL A 25 -0.17 1.60 2.19
N VAL A 26 0.30 0.43 1.77
CA VAL A 26 -0.52 -0.76 1.50
C VAL A 26 -0.10 -1.83 2.49
N VAL A 27 -1.06 -2.35 3.24
CA VAL A 27 -0.87 -3.50 4.13
C VAL A 27 -1.71 -4.65 3.61
N LEU A 28 -1.08 -5.81 3.46
CA LEU A 28 -1.69 -7.07 3.10
C LEU A 28 -1.51 -8.06 4.24
N ASP A 29 -2.61 -8.54 4.80
CA ASP A 29 -2.66 -9.66 5.73
C ASP A 29 -3.31 -10.85 5.03
N SER A 30 -2.51 -11.89 4.75
CA SER A 30 -2.95 -13.08 4.02
C SER A 30 -3.96 -13.91 4.81
N GLU A 31 -4.05 -13.75 6.13
CA GLU A 31 -4.92 -14.53 7.01
C GLU A 31 -5.80 -13.64 7.91
N GLY A 32 -6.03 -12.41 7.47
CA GLY A 32 -6.73 -11.41 8.26
C GLY A 32 -8.23 -11.64 8.42
N LEU A 33 -8.81 -10.95 9.40
CA LEU A 33 -10.25 -10.95 9.67
C LEU A 33 -10.98 -9.89 8.83
N SER A 34 -10.43 -8.66 8.78
CA SER A 34 -10.91 -7.55 7.95
C SER A 34 -9.83 -6.47 7.79
N GLY A 35 -9.93 -5.63 6.75
CA GLY A 35 -8.98 -4.53 6.53
C GLY A 35 -8.92 -3.54 7.71
N ARG A 36 -10.07 -3.21 8.33
CA ARG A 36 -10.12 -2.29 9.47
C ARG A 36 -9.52 -2.87 10.75
N SER A 37 -9.78 -4.14 11.04
CA SER A 37 -9.35 -4.77 12.29
C SER A 37 -7.93 -5.34 12.24
N SER A 38 -7.52 -5.88 11.09
CA SER A 38 -6.21 -6.51 10.91
C SER A 38 -5.17 -5.52 10.39
N CYS A 39 -5.48 -4.83 9.31
CA CYS A 39 -4.47 -4.06 8.56
C CYS A 39 -4.37 -2.59 8.99
N ALA A 40 -5.46 -1.95 9.39
CA ALA A 40 -5.44 -0.52 9.75
C ALA A 40 -4.57 -0.19 10.99
N PRO A 41 -4.50 -1.03 12.06
CA PRO A 41 -3.58 -0.81 13.16
C PRO A 41 -2.11 -0.85 12.72
N LEU A 42 -1.76 -1.74 11.78
CA LEU A 42 -0.42 -1.81 11.20
C LEU A 42 -0.09 -0.56 10.38
N ALA A 43 -1.03 -0.10 9.55
CA ALA A 43 -0.87 1.15 8.80
C ALA A 43 -0.67 2.35 9.75
N LYS A 44 -1.36 2.40 10.89
CA LYS A 44 -1.17 3.43 11.92
C LYS A 44 0.24 3.44 12.48
N ILE A 45 0.82 2.26 12.76
CA ILE A 45 2.21 2.16 13.25
C ILE A 45 3.16 2.75 12.20
N VAL A 46 3.01 2.35 10.93
CA VAL A 46 3.82 2.88 9.82
C VAL A 46 3.70 4.41 9.71
N PHE A 47 2.49 4.96 9.69
CA PHE A 47 2.32 6.41 9.62
C PHE A 47 2.85 7.16 10.84
N THR A 48 2.75 6.57 12.04
CA THR A 48 3.35 7.16 13.26
C THR A 48 4.85 7.23 13.11
N SER A 49 5.50 6.14 12.68
CA SER A 49 6.95 6.12 12.45
C SER A 49 7.37 7.10 11.34
N LEU A 50 6.61 7.20 10.25
CA LEU A 50 6.90 8.13 9.15
C LEU A 50 6.77 9.60 9.56
N LYS A 51 5.94 9.91 10.56
CA LYS A 51 5.78 11.28 11.08
C LYS A 51 7.04 11.79 11.78
N ASP A 52 7.77 10.89 12.43
CA ASP A 52 8.98 11.22 13.20
C ASP A 52 10.25 11.20 12.34
N LEU A 53 10.17 10.65 11.12
CA LEU A 53 11.28 10.64 10.18
C LEU A 53 11.41 11.98 9.44
N PRO A 54 12.64 12.38 9.05
CA PRO A 54 12.84 13.57 8.25
C PRO A 54 12.05 13.47 6.94
N ASN A 55 11.54 14.60 6.48
CA ASN A 55 10.76 14.64 5.24
C ASN A 55 11.58 14.05 4.10
N PRO A 56 11.02 13.08 3.34
CA PRO A 56 11.70 12.54 2.17
C PRO A 56 11.95 13.70 1.22
N SER A 57 13.13 13.68 0.59
CA SER A 57 13.46 14.57 -0.50
C SER A 57 12.33 14.59 -1.53
N HIS A 58 12.20 15.70 -2.26
CA HIS A 58 11.23 15.79 -3.35
C HIS A 58 11.43 14.61 -4.30
N ILE A 59 10.47 13.68 -4.32
CA ILE A 59 10.48 12.56 -5.25
C ILE A 59 9.98 13.12 -6.56
N GLU A 60 10.91 13.43 -7.46
CA GLU A 60 10.54 13.70 -8.85
C GLU A 60 9.76 12.49 -9.35
N PRO A 61 8.49 12.64 -9.77
CA PRO A 61 7.71 11.52 -10.27
C PRO A 61 8.51 10.91 -11.41
N ARG A 62 8.94 9.66 -11.24
CA ARG A 62 9.68 8.95 -12.28
C ARG A 62 8.75 8.88 -13.49
N LYS A 63 8.94 9.76 -14.48
CA LYS A 63 8.24 9.72 -15.76
C LYS A 63 8.48 8.34 -16.36
N LYS A 64 7.54 7.43 -16.18
CA LYS A 64 7.37 6.28 -17.06
C LYS A 64 6.18 6.62 -17.95
N VAL A 65 6.48 7.34 -19.02
CA VAL A 65 5.59 7.36 -20.18
C VAL A 65 5.69 5.95 -20.75
N PHE A 66 4.70 5.11 -20.48
CA PHE A 66 4.51 3.90 -21.26
C PHE A 66 3.88 4.38 -22.57
N THR A 67 4.71 4.55 -23.59
CA THR A 67 4.25 4.97 -24.90
C THR A 67 3.66 3.75 -25.59
N LEU A 68 2.53 3.90 -26.27
CA LEU A 68 1.85 2.79 -26.95
C LEU A 68 2.75 2.04 -27.96
N GLY A 69 3.84 2.65 -28.42
CA GLY A 69 4.85 2.04 -29.28
C GLY A 69 5.78 1.01 -28.59
N ASP A 70 5.84 0.98 -27.26
CA ASP A 70 6.79 0.14 -26.52
C ASP A 70 6.40 -1.36 -26.51
N ASN A 71 5.17 -1.69 -26.96
CA ASN A 71 4.66 -3.06 -27.09
C ASN A 71 4.55 -3.54 -28.55
N ALA A 72 5.06 -2.81 -29.53
CA ALA A 72 4.90 -3.15 -30.96
C ALA A 72 5.72 -4.35 -31.44
N ARG A 73 6.40 -5.09 -30.53
CA ARG A 73 7.23 -6.24 -30.90
C ARG A 73 7.06 -7.39 -29.91
N SER A 74 5.87 -7.96 -29.87
CA SER A 74 5.66 -9.35 -29.44
C SER A 74 4.32 -9.85 -29.99
N LEU A 75 4.25 -9.96 -31.32
CA LEU A 75 3.30 -10.81 -32.05
C LEU A 75 4.12 -11.80 -32.88
#